data_AF-A0A834IY38-F1
#
_entry.id   AF-A0A834IY38-F1
#
_cell.length_a   1.000
_cell.length_b   1.000
_cell.length_c   1.000
_cell.angle_alpha   90.00
_cell.angle_beta   90.00
_cell.angle_gamma   90.00
#
_symmetry.space_group_name_H-M   'P 1'
#
loop_
_entity.id
_entity.type
_entity.pdbx_description
1 polymer ?
#
loop_
_entity_poly.entity_id
_entity_poly.type
_entity_poly.pdbx_seq_one_letter_code
_entity_poly.pdbx_strand_id
1 'polypeptide(L)'
;MWACSTIFTTDAGMYWLSLLDWYAASISIIFISIVEVVIVGWTYGVTNFVEDIEFMIKEKLSWYWTVSWKITTPLILTIMFVITLTYNTRISYNGKGYPDWIVNIGWLSCFASMAWIPIYMGHYLMYHQEGNLVDRIKASLRPSQYWGPVELKIRLQWLKEVVMKRRDDKTNDADPHRQGFMELTTTSV
;
A
#
# COMPACT_ATOMS: atom_id res chain seq x y z
N MET A 1 24.55 -10.84 -7.72
CA MET A 1 23.58 -11.96 -7.75
C MET A 1 24.29 -13.31 -7.61
N TRP A 2 25.20 -13.68 -8.51
CA TRP A 2 25.93 -14.98 -8.46
C TRP A 2 26.72 -15.23 -7.18
N ALA A 3 27.51 -14.26 -6.71
CA ALA A 3 28.32 -14.38 -5.49
C ALA A 3 27.49 -14.43 -4.19
N CYS A 4 26.26 -13.90 -4.19
CA CYS A 4 25.36 -14.02 -3.03
C CYS A 4 24.70 -15.40 -2.99
N SER A 5 24.47 -16.01 -4.16
CA SER A 5 23.82 -17.32 -4.29
C SER A 5 24.70 -18.46 -3.78
N THR A 6 26.03 -18.34 -3.91
CA THR A 6 26.98 -19.38 -3.47
C THR A 6 26.95 -19.65 -1.96
N ILE A 7 26.43 -18.72 -1.16
CA ILE A 7 26.23 -18.91 0.29
C ILE A 7 25.17 -20.00 0.55
N PHE A 8 24.14 -20.10 -0.32
CA PHE A 8 23.08 -21.11 -0.22
C PHE A 8 23.51 -22.51 -0.68
N THR A 9 24.59 -22.61 -1.44
CA THR A 9 25.13 -23.91 -1.90
C THR A 9 26.14 -24.52 -0.93
N THR A 10 26.41 -23.87 0.21
CA THR A 10 27.27 -24.43 1.26
C THR A 10 26.52 -25.48 2.11
N ASP A 11 27.25 -26.29 2.89
CA ASP A 11 26.64 -27.28 3.81
C ASP A 11 25.67 -26.65 4.83
N ALA A 12 25.87 -25.37 5.15
CA ALA A 12 24.99 -24.58 6.01
C ALA A 12 23.87 -23.84 5.26
N GLY A 13 23.77 -23.99 3.94
CA GLY A 13 22.88 -23.22 3.07
C GLY A 13 21.40 -23.33 3.44
N MET A 14 20.96 -24.52 3.86
CA MET A 14 19.59 -24.73 4.33
C MET A 14 19.24 -23.91 5.57
N TYR A 15 20.19 -23.70 6.49
CA TYR A 15 19.96 -22.86 7.68
C TYR A 15 19.77 -21.39 7.30
N TRP A 16 20.61 -20.89 6.38
CA TRP A 16 20.49 -19.53 5.85
C TRP A 16 19.17 -19.32 5.09
N LEU A 17 18.77 -20.32 4.30
CA LEU A 17 17.52 -20.26 3.54
C LEU A 17 16.30 -20.22 4.47
N SER A 18 16.23 -21.10 5.47
CA SER A 18 15.13 -21.10 6.45
C SER A 18 15.07 -19.80 7.26
N LEU A 19 16.22 -19.20 7.60
CA LEU A 19 16.25 -17.92 8.30
C LEU A 19 15.68 -16.78 7.44
N LEU A 20 16.10 -16.68 6.18
CA LEU A 20 15.66 -15.62 5.27
C LEU A 20 14.20 -15.76 4.86
N ASP A 21 13.71 -16.98 4.63
CA ASP A 21 12.30 -17.21 4.30
C ASP A 21 11.36 -16.74 5.42
N TRP A 22 11.76 -16.98 6.66
CA TRP A 22 10.98 -16.60 7.84
C TRP A 22 11.02 -15.09 8.10
N TYR A 23 12.22 -14.49 8.15
CA TYR A 23 12.38 -13.08 8.51
C TYR A 23 12.26 -12.13 7.31
N ALA A 24 12.99 -12.38 6.23
CA ALA A 24 13.04 -11.47 5.09
C ALA A 24 11.80 -11.60 4.20
N ALA A 25 11.35 -12.81 3.87
CA ALA A 25 10.21 -12.99 2.97
C ALA A 25 8.86 -12.82 3.70
N SER A 26 8.67 -13.42 4.88
CA SER A 26 7.34 -13.42 5.51
C SER A 26 7.02 -12.13 6.27
N ILE A 27 7.82 -11.74 7.28
CA ILE A 27 7.50 -10.57 8.11
C ILE A 27 7.62 -9.27 7.31
N SER A 28 8.70 -9.12 6.55
CA SER A 28 9.01 -7.86 5.87
C SER A 28 8.00 -7.56 4.74
N ILE A 29 7.58 -8.57 3.95
CA ILE A 29 6.62 -8.35 2.86
C ILE A 29 5.25 -7.93 3.39
N ILE A 30 4.76 -8.58 4.46
CA ILE A 30 3.44 -8.28 5.03
C ILE A 30 3.42 -6.84 5.53
N PHE A 31 4.50 -6.40 6.19
CA PHE A 31 4.62 -5.01 6.62
C PHE A 31 4.62 -4.04 5.43
N ILE A 32 5.41 -4.30 4.39
CA ILE A 32 5.46 -3.46 3.18
C ILE A 32 4.09 -3.39 2.53
N SER A 33 3.38 -4.51 2.41
CA SER A 33 2.02 -4.56 1.85
C SER A 33 1.02 -3.75 2.66
N ILE A 34 1.10 -3.76 4.01
CA ILE A 34 0.24 -2.90 4.84
C ILE A 34 0.49 -1.43 4.53
N VAL A 35 1.75 -1.01 4.50
CA VAL A 35 2.12 0.38 4.22
C VAL A 35 1.64 0.79 2.82
N GLU A 36 1.86 -0.05 1.82
CA GLU A 36 1.42 0.20 0.44
C GLU A 36 -0.09 0.36 0.33
N VAL A 37 -0.86 -0.55 0.95
CA VAL A 37 -2.33 -0.49 0.93
C VAL A 37 -2.86 0.72 1.70
N VAL A 38 -2.22 1.12 2.81
CA VAL A 38 -2.59 2.34 3.53
C VAL A 38 -2.31 3.59 2.71
N ILE A 39 -1.18 3.63 2.00
CA ILE A 39 -0.83 4.74 1.10
C ILE A 39 -1.87 4.86 -0.02
N VAL A 40 -2.19 3.76 -0.71
CA VAL A 40 -3.18 3.78 -1.80
C VAL A 40 -4.58 4.09 -1.27
N GLY A 41 -4.97 3.47 -0.15
CA GLY A 41 -6.33 3.58 0.39
C GLY A 41 -6.67 4.96 0.96
N TRP A 42 -5.77 5.52 1.79
CA TRP A 42 -6.03 6.76 2.52
C TRP A 42 -5.28 7.97 1.98
N THR A 43 -4.04 7.81 1.50
CA THR A 43 -3.26 8.96 1.00
C THR A 43 -3.68 9.33 -0.42
N TYR A 44 -3.70 8.34 -1.33
CA TYR A 44 -4.17 8.56 -2.69
C TYR A 44 -5.70 8.66 -2.77
N GLY A 45 -6.39 7.84 -1.97
CA GLY A 45 -7.84 7.80 -1.88
C GLY A 45 -8.45 6.80 -2.85
N VAL A 46 -9.26 5.87 -2.32
CA VAL A 46 -9.85 4.77 -3.10
C VAL A 46 -10.74 5.26 -4.26
N THR A 47 -11.42 6.40 -4.11
CA THR A 47 -12.28 6.95 -5.18
C THR A 47 -11.47 7.39 -6.39
N ASN A 48 -10.33 8.03 -6.17
CA ASN A 48 -9.41 8.43 -7.24
C ASN A 48 -8.83 7.18 -7.93
N PHE A 49 -8.49 6.16 -7.14
CA PHE A 49 -7.98 4.89 -7.66
C PHE A 49 -9.01 4.15 -8.54
N VAL A 50 -10.27 4.13 -8.12
CA VAL A 50 -11.35 3.54 -8.91
C VAL A 50 -11.55 4.33 -10.21
N GLU A 51 -11.55 5.66 -10.15
CA GLU A 51 -11.63 6.52 -11.36
C GLU A 51 -10.52 6.23 -12.36
N ASP A 52 -9.29 6.04 -11.90
CA ASP A 52 -8.17 5.73 -12.79
C ASP A 52 -8.32 4.35 -13.44
N ILE A 53 -8.83 3.36 -12.72
CA ILE A 53 -9.08 2.03 -13.26
C ILE A 53 -10.24 2.05 -14.26
N GLU A 54 -11.32 2.77 -13.96
CA GLU A 54 -12.44 2.96 -14.89
C GLU A 54 -11.97 3.61 -16.19
N PHE A 55 -11.03 4.57 -16.12
CA PHE A 55 -10.43 5.18 -17.31
C PHE A 55 -9.61 4.17 -18.14
N MET A 56 -8.85 3.30 -17.49
CA MET A 56 -8.02 2.30 -18.19
C MET A 56 -8.85 1.17 -18.81
N ILE A 57 -9.86 0.67 -18.09
CA ILE A 57 -10.67 -0.47 -18.51
C ILE A 57 -11.87 -0.02 -19.38
N LYS A 58 -12.30 1.24 -19.27
CA LYS A 58 -13.49 1.85 -19.92
C LYS A 58 -14.83 1.27 -19.47
N GLU A 59 -14.85 0.60 -18.32
CA GLU A 59 -16.04 0.03 -17.69
C GLU A 59 -16.20 0.63 -16.30
N LYS A 60 -17.45 0.84 -15.85
CA LYS A 60 -17.72 1.34 -14.49
C LYS A 60 -17.53 0.23 -13.47
N LEU A 61 -16.72 0.47 -12.45
CA LEU A 61 -16.51 -0.51 -11.38
C LEU A 61 -17.66 -0.45 -10.39
N SER A 62 -18.16 -1.63 -10.00
CA SER A 62 -19.17 -1.73 -8.96
C SER A 62 -18.61 -1.34 -7.58
N TRP A 63 -19.50 -0.88 -6.69
CA TRP A 63 -19.18 -0.46 -5.32
C TRP A 63 -18.46 -1.54 -4.49
N TYR A 64 -18.67 -2.82 -4.82
CA TYR A 64 -18.00 -3.95 -4.17
C TYR A 64 -16.47 -3.84 -4.23
N TRP A 65 -15.90 -3.36 -5.34
CA TRP A 65 -14.45 -3.19 -5.49
C TRP A 65 -13.91 -2.08 -4.58
N THR A 66 -14.67 -0.99 -4.45
CA THR A 66 -14.32 0.13 -3.57
C THR A 66 -14.27 -0.32 -2.10
N VAL A 67 -15.27 -1.09 -1.65
CA VAL A 67 -15.31 -1.60 -0.28
C VAL A 67 -14.21 -2.63 -0.03
N SER A 68 -13.95 -3.49 -1.01
CA SER A 68 -12.87 -4.49 -0.94
C SER A 68 -11.51 -3.84 -0.67
N TRP A 69 -11.14 -2.82 -1.44
CA TRP A 69 -9.85 -2.16 -1.29
C TRP A 69 -9.76 -1.26 -0.06
N LYS A 70 -10.86 -0.62 0.33
CA LYS A 70 -10.87 0.29 1.49
C LYS A 70 -10.86 -0.44 2.82
N ILE A 71 -11.55 -1.57 2.92
CA ILE A 71 -11.82 -2.24 4.21
C ILE A 71 -11.27 -3.65 4.21
N THR A 72 -11.61 -4.47 3.21
CA THR A 72 -11.28 -5.89 3.21
C THR A 72 -9.78 -6.14 3.13
N THR A 73 -9.08 -5.51 2.19
CA THR A 73 -7.63 -5.68 2.02
C THR A 73 -6.82 -5.28 3.26
N PRO A 74 -6.98 -4.07 3.84
CA PRO A 74 -6.20 -3.70 5.03
C PRO A 74 -6.58 -4.55 6.25
N LEU A 75 -7.84 -4.99 6.38
CA LEU A 75 -8.28 -5.86 7.46
C LEU A 75 -7.58 -7.23 7.39
N ILE A 76 -7.60 -7.88 6.21
CA ILE A 76 -6.95 -9.18 6.02
C ILE A 76 -5.45 -9.09 6.28
N LEU A 77 -4.78 -8.06 5.75
CA LEU A 77 -3.34 -7.86 5.96
C LEU A 77 -3.00 -7.64 7.44
N THR A 78 -3.82 -6.88 8.17
CA THR A 78 -3.64 -6.65 9.61
C THR A 78 -3.82 -7.95 10.41
N ILE A 79 -4.86 -8.74 10.09
CA ILE A 79 -5.08 -10.04 10.73
C ILE A 79 -3.90 -10.98 10.47
N MET A 80 -3.44 -11.07 9.22
CA MET A 80 -2.27 -11.88 8.85
C MET A 80 -1.03 -11.45 9.63
N PHE A 81 -0.77 -10.14 9.74
CA PHE A 81 0.35 -9.63 10.50
C PHE A 81 0.31 -10.00 11.98
N VAL A 82 -0.86 -9.88 12.63
CA VAL A 82 -1.04 -10.26 14.05
C VAL A 82 -0.81 -11.76 14.25
N ILE A 83 -1.32 -12.60 13.34
CA ILE A 83 -1.09 -14.04 13.36
C ILE A 83 0.41 -14.33 13.23
N THR A 84 1.09 -13.73 12.25
CA THR A 84 2.53 -13.92 12.03
C THR A 84 3.35 -13.52 13.26
N LEU A 85 2.99 -12.42 13.96
CA LEU A 85 3.67 -12.02 15.19
C LEU A 85 3.39 -12.98 16.36
N THR A 86 2.15 -13.46 16.49
CA THR A 86 1.74 -14.32 17.61
C THR A 86 2.31 -15.73 17.49
N TYR A 87 2.33 -16.27 16.28
CA TYR A 87 2.86 -17.61 15.98
C TYR A 87 4.35 -17.59 15.62
N ASN A 88 5.07 -16.49 15.86
CA ASN A 88 6.52 -16.42 15.72
C ASN A 88 7.22 -17.20 16.83
N THR A 89 7.21 -18.53 16.74
CA THR A 89 8.03 -19.39 17.59
C THR A 89 9.48 -19.33 17.12
N ARG A 90 10.45 -19.41 18.05
CA ARG A 90 11.89 -19.48 17.72
C ARG A 90 12.10 -20.50 16.61
N ILE A 91 12.62 -20.02 15.48
CA ILE A 91 12.95 -20.87 14.34
C ILE A 91 13.81 -22.02 14.86
N SER A 92 13.42 -23.23 14.50
CA SER A 92 14.14 -24.45 14.83
C SER A 92 14.28 -25.24 13.53
N TYR A 93 15.50 -25.60 13.19
CA TYR A 93 15.79 -26.42 12.01
C TYR A 93 16.40 -27.73 12.50
N ASN A 94 15.79 -28.86 12.12
CA ASN A 94 16.16 -30.20 12.60
C ASN A 94 16.18 -30.36 14.14
N GLY A 95 15.24 -29.73 14.84
CA GLY A 95 15.12 -29.83 16.31
C GLY A 95 16.22 -29.10 17.08
N LYS A 96 17.14 -28.41 16.40
CA LYS A 96 18.13 -27.52 17.01
C LYS A 96 17.59 -26.08 16.92
N GLY A 97 17.37 -25.49 18.09
CA GLY A 97 17.00 -24.07 18.19
C GLY A 97 18.13 -23.18 17.66
N TYR A 98 17.77 -22.13 16.93
CA TYR A 98 18.75 -21.14 16.48
C TYR A 98 19.30 -20.36 17.69
N PRO A 99 20.61 -20.10 17.75
CA PRO A 99 21.20 -19.27 18.79
C PRO A 99 20.72 -17.81 18.66
N ASP A 100 20.66 -17.10 19.79
CA ASP A 100 20.05 -15.77 19.88
C ASP A 100 20.71 -14.72 18.97
N TRP A 101 22.01 -14.86 18.67
CA TRP A 101 22.69 -13.95 17.75
C TRP A 101 22.14 -14.04 16.31
N ILE A 102 21.71 -15.22 15.86
CA ILE A 102 21.11 -15.38 14.52
C ILE A 102 19.71 -14.76 14.49
N VAL A 103 18.96 -14.91 15.58
CA VAL A 103 17.64 -14.27 15.72
C VAL A 103 17.76 -12.75 15.62
N ASN A 104 18.76 -12.16 16.29
CA ASN A 104 19.04 -10.73 16.19
C ASN A 104 19.41 -10.29 14.77
N ILE A 105 20.19 -11.10 14.04
CA ILE A 105 20.51 -10.85 12.62
C ILE A 105 19.24 -10.88 11.76
N GLY A 106 18.34 -11.84 11.99
CA GLY A 106 17.06 -11.94 11.29
C GLY A 106 16.22 -10.66 11.45
N TRP A 107 16.04 -10.21 12.69
CA TRP A 107 15.34 -8.95 12.99
C TRP A 107 16.03 -7.72 12.39
N LEU A 108 17.36 -7.64 12.48
CA LEU A 108 18.12 -6.55 11.87
C LEU A 108 17.91 -6.50 10.35
N SER A 109 17.82 -7.66 9.69
CA SER A 109 17.54 -7.75 8.26
C SER A 109 16.15 -7.19 7.90
N CYS A 110 15.14 -7.48 8.72
CA CYS A 110 13.79 -6.94 8.54
C CYS A 110 13.78 -5.41 8.65
N PHE A 111 14.35 -4.89 9.74
CA PHE A 111 14.42 -3.44 9.96
C PHE A 111 15.25 -2.73 8.89
N ALA A 112 16.33 -3.33 8.41
CA ALA A 112 17.14 -2.76 7.34
C ALA A 112 16.34 -2.59 6.03
N SER A 113 15.52 -3.57 5.67
CA SER A 113 14.61 -3.48 4.50
C SER A 113 13.52 -2.42 4.73
N MET A 114 12.87 -2.46 5.89
CA MET A 114 11.79 -1.53 6.24
C MET A 114 12.26 -0.08 6.38
N ALA A 115 13.50 0.15 6.80
CA ALA A 115 14.08 1.47 7.04
C ALA A 115 14.33 2.27 5.75
N TRP A 116 14.46 1.63 4.60
CA TRP A 116 14.69 2.35 3.34
C TRP A 116 13.53 3.28 2.96
N ILE A 117 12.29 2.88 3.24
CA ILE A 117 11.08 3.67 2.97
C ILE A 117 11.08 5.00 3.77
N PRO A 118 11.21 4.99 5.12
CA PRO A 118 11.25 6.23 5.89
C PRO A 118 12.54 7.03 5.68
N ILE A 119 13.68 6.40 5.40
CA ILE A 119 14.92 7.12 5.04
C ILE A 119 14.71 7.92 3.76
N TYR A 120 14.15 7.31 2.72
CA TYR A 120 13.87 8.01 1.47
C TYR A 120 12.84 9.13 1.66
N MET A 121 11.77 8.87 2.42
CA MET A 121 10.77 9.88 2.75
C MET A 121 11.39 11.07 3.52
N GLY A 122 12.23 10.80 4.52
CA GLY A 122 12.92 11.82 5.30
C GLY A 122 13.92 12.62 4.47
N HIS A 123 14.71 11.96 3.62
CA HIS A 123 15.62 12.61 2.68
C HIS A 123 14.84 13.51 1.71
N TYR A 124 13.77 12.99 1.10
CA TYR A 124 12.92 13.76 0.19
C TYR A 124 12.33 14.99 0.88
N LEU A 125 11.81 14.82 2.10
CA LEU A 125 11.27 15.90 2.91
C LEU A 125 12.32 16.99 3.15
N MET A 126 13.53 16.58 3.56
CA MET A 126 14.66 17.46 3.87
C MET A 126 15.13 18.31 2.69
N TYR A 127 15.27 17.72 1.50
CA TYR A 127 15.88 18.39 0.35
C TYR A 127 14.91 19.12 -0.57
N HIS A 128 13.62 18.76 -0.61
CA HIS A 128 12.69 19.29 -1.63
C HIS A 128 11.60 20.22 -1.09
N GLN A 129 11.46 20.36 0.24
CA GLN A 129 10.40 21.18 0.82
C GLN A 129 10.90 22.10 1.92
N GLU A 130 10.69 23.40 1.74
CA GLU A 130 10.97 24.44 2.72
C GLU A 130 9.70 24.71 3.55
N GLY A 131 9.77 24.64 4.88
CA GLY A 131 8.63 24.90 5.77
C GLY A 131 8.64 24.13 7.10
N ASN A 132 7.53 24.23 7.84
CA ASN A 132 7.32 23.50 9.10
C ASN A 132 7.03 22.01 8.84
N LEU A 133 7.37 21.11 9.77
CA LEU A 133 7.31 19.64 9.54
C LEU A 133 5.92 19.15 9.13
N VAL A 134 4.86 19.75 9.68
CA VAL A 134 3.46 19.38 9.38
C VAL A 134 3.07 19.79 7.96
N ASP A 135 3.46 20.99 7.53
CA ASP A 135 3.17 21.48 6.18
C ASP A 135 3.92 20.67 5.14
N ARG A 136 5.14 20.24 5.47
CA ARG A 136 5.96 19.37 4.60
C ARG A 136 5.34 17.98 4.44
N ILE A 137 4.91 17.36 5.55
CA ILE A 137 4.21 16.07 5.49
C ILE A 137 2.92 16.22 4.67
N LYS A 138 2.14 17.26 4.92
CA LYS A 138 0.88 17.51 4.20
C LYS A 138 1.09 17.78 2.72
N ALA A 139 2.18 18.44 2.33
CA ALA A 139 2.54 18.65 0.94
C ALA A 139 3.04 17.36 0.28
N SER A 140 3.78 16.51 1.00
CA SER A 140 4.25 15.21 0.49
C SER A 140 3.12 14.18 0.31
N LEU A 141 2.02 14.31 1.04
CA LEU A 141 0.84 13.45 0.89
C LEU A 141 -0.08 13.88 -0.26
N ARG A 142 0.24 14.98 -0.97
CA ARG A 142 -0.49 15.39 -2.17
C ARG A 142 0.05 14.64 -3.39
N PRO A 143 -0.83 14.21 -4.32
CA PRO A 143 -0.38 13.63 -5.57
C PRO A 143 0.51 14.63 -6.34
N SER A 144 1.53 14.11 -7.03
CA SER A 144 2.44 14.93 -7.83
C SER A 144 1.68 15.75 -8.89
N GLN A 145 2.12 16.98 -9.14
CA GLN A 145 1.50 17.86 -10.16
C GLN A 145 1.56 17.27 -11.57
N TYR A 146 2.53 16.39 -11.83
CA TYR A 146 2.69 15.72 -13.13
C TYR A 146 1.87 14.44 -13.26
N TRP A 147 1.17 14.02 -12.21
CA TRP A 147 0.38 12.78 -12.21
C TRP A 147 -0.65 12.73 -13.34
N GLY A 148 -0.84 11.53 -13.89
CA GLY A 148 -1.70 11.24 -15.03
C GLY A 148 -0.96 10.62 -16.23
N PRO A 149 -1.67 10.32 -17.33
CA PRO A 149 -1.07 9.75 -18.53
C PRO A 149 0.04 10.64 -19.10
N VAL A 150 1.16 10.02 -19.51
CA VAL A 150 2.34 10.72 -20.06
C VAL A 150 2.02 11.32 -21.43
N GLU A 151 1.23 10.61 -22.26
CA GLU A 151 0.87 11.09 -23.58
C GLU A 151 -0.18 12.20 -23.51
N LEU A 152 0.10 13.33 -24.17
CA LEU A 152 -0.77 14.51 -24.16
C LEU A 152 -2.19 14.22 -24.66
N LYS A 153 -2.34 13.39 -25.70
CA LYS A 153 -3.66 13.04 -26.25
C LYS A 153 -4.52 12.31 -25.24
N ILE A 154 -3.95 11.29 -24.58
CA ILE A 154 -4.62 10.49 -23.55
C ILE A 154 -4.88 11.35 -22.31
N ARG A 155 -3.94 12.21 -21.93
CA ARG A 155 -4.12 13.15 -20.81
C ARG A 155 -5.28 14.11 -21.04
N LEU A 156 -5.44 14.63 -22.26
CA LEU A 156 -6.59 15.47 -22.62
C LEU A 156 -7.91 14.70 -22.58
N GLN A 157 -7.92 13.42 -22.98
CA GLN A 157 -9.09 12.55 -22.86
C GLN A 157 -9.46 12.33 -21.40
N TRP A 158 -8.48 11.93 -20.58
CA TRP A 158 -8.65 11.77 -19.13
C TRP A 158 -9.18 13.03 -18.47
N LEU A 159 -8.60 14.21 -18.77
CA LEU A 159 -9.08 15.49 -18.23
C LEU A 159 -10.52 15.79 -18.64
N LYS A 160 -10.90 15.51 -19.89
CA LYS A 160 -12.28 15.67 -20.35
C LYS A 160 -13.21 14.73 -19.58
N GLU A 161 -12.86 13.47 -19.44
CA GLU A 161 -13.68 12.47 -18.73
C GLU A 161 -13.85 12.82 -17.25
N VAL A 162 -12.78 13.21 -16.56
CA VAL A 162 -12.82 13.64 -15.15
C VAL A 162 -13.69 14.89 -14.98
N VAL A 163 -13.57 15.89 -15.87
CA VAL A 163 -14.39 17.11 -15.81
C VAL A 163 -15.86 16.81 -16.10
N MET A 164 -16.15 15.97 -17.08
CA MET A 164 -17.52 15.57 -17.41
C MET A 164 -18.15 14.77 -16.27
N LYS A 165 -17.44 13.80 -15.70
CA LYS A 165 -17.89 13.02 -14.53
C LYS A 165 -18.23 13.91 -13.34
N ARG A 166 -17.33 14.85 -12.99
CA ARG A 166 -17.58 15.83 -11.91
C ARG A 166 -18.77 16.76 -12.19
N ARG A 167 -19.06 17.06 -13.45
CA ARG A 167 -20.22 17.86 -13.85
C ARG A 167 -21.51 17.06 -13.70
N ASP A 168 -21.50 15.80 -14.13
CA ASP A 168 -22.64 14.90 -14.03
C ASP A 168 -22.98 14.61 -12.56
N ASP A 169 -21.98 14.39 -11.71
CA ASP A 169 -22.19 14.18 -10.26
C ASP A 169 -22.85 15.41 -9.61
N LYS A 170 -22.37 16.62 -9.91
CA LYS A 170 -23.02 17.86 -9.43
C LYS A 170 -24.44 18.03 -9.92
N THR A 171 -24.74 17.59 -11.14
CA THR A 171 -26.09 17.68 -11.71
C THR A 171 -27.02 16.67 -11.03
N ASN A 172 -26.53 15.45 -10.80
CA ASN A 172 -27.25 14.40 -10.07
C ASN A 172 -27.52 14.78 -8.60
N ASP A 173 -26.58 15.47 -7.95
CA ASP A 173 -26.76 15.98 -6.59
C ASP A 173 -27.72 17.16 -6.53
N ALA A 174 -27.84 17.95 -7.60
CA ALA A 174 -28.78 19.07 -7.68
C ALA A 174 -30.22 18.64 -8.02
N ASP A 175 -30.45 17.38 -8.40
CA ASP A 175 -31.78 16.87 -8.73
C ASP A 175 -32.60 16.58 -7.45
N PRO A 176 -33.69 17.35 -7.20
CA PRO A 176 -34.50 17.20 -5.98
C PRO A 176 -35.19 15.84 -5.88
N HIS A 177 -35.48 15.16 -6.99
CA HIS A 177 -36.10 13.83 -6.96
C HIS A 177 -35.14 12.76 -6.43
N ARG A 178 -33.84 12.91 -6.71
CA ARG A 178 -32.80 11.97 -6.28
C ARG A 178 -32.44 12.14 -4.81
N GLN A 179 -32.43 13.39 -4.33
CA GLN A 179 -32.21 13.70 -2.91
C GLN A 179 -33.28 13.06 -2.02
N GLY A 180 -34.57 13.15 -2.41
CA GLY A 180 -35.65 12.49 -1.67
C GLY A 180 -35.53 10.97 -1.61
N PHE A 181 -35.02 10.32 -2.66
CA PHE A 181 -34.76 8.87 -2.65
C PHE A 181 -33.58 8.50 -1.73
N MET A 182 -32.52 9.32 -1.69
CA MET A 182 -31.38 9.11 -0.80
C MET A 182 -31.77 9.27 0.68
N GLU A 183 -32.60 10.25 1.02
CA GLU A 183 -33.11 10.43 2.38
C GLU A 183 -33.86 9.19 2.89
N LEU A 184 -34.78 8.64 2.07
CA LEU A 184 -35.57 7.45 2.41
C LEU A 184 -34.72 6.18 2.61
N THR A 185 -33.60 6.06 1.88
CA THR A 185 -32.66 4.94 2.01
C THR A 185 -31.70 5.09 3.19
N THR A 186 -31.41 6.31 3.65
CA THR A 186 -30.64 6.54 4.88
C THR A 186 -31.48 6.48 6.16
N THR A 187 -32.78 6.77 6.13
CA THR A 187 -33.67 6.71 7.31
C THR A 187 -34.18 5.30 7.64
N SER A 188 -33.91 4.31 6.79
CA SER A 188 -34.35 2.92 6.94
C SER A 188 -33.28 1.97 7.50
N VAL A 189 -32.22 2.53 8.12
CA VAL A 189 -31.17 1.79 8.85
C VAL A 189 -31.13 2.23 10.31
#